data_AF-A0A9E1JBN7-F1
#
_entry.id   AF-A0A9E1JBN7-F1
#
_cell.length_a   1.000
_cell.length_b   1.000
_cell.length_c   1.000
_cell.angle_alpha   90.00
_cell.angle_beta   90.00
_cell.angle_gamma   90.00
#
_symmetry.space_group_name_H-M   'P 1'
#
loop_
_entity.id
_entity.type
_entity.pdbx_description
1 polymer ?
#
loop_
_entity_poly.entity_id
_entity_poly.type
_entity_poly.pdbx_seq_one_letter_code
_entity_poly.pdbx_strand_id
1 'polypeptide(L)'
;MKKNKSYFLHFFLFLIYLSVNTSAFSEIMILSKCKSLKDGFIKNEYTLDLKKSLMIRNYIYDNKTYKKYRVTDLSIKKENSIERFIYEEEEFILTDKVGYPQFFTQLMFKKNSPIINIKTVINNEPAISKLSTCGKVEIYESES
;
A
#
# COMPACT_ATOMS: atom_id res chain seq x y z
N MET A 1 28.25 32.00 -42.98
CA MET A 1 28.02 31.11 -41.81
C MET A 1 26.52 30.90 -41.60
N LYS A 2 25.89 30.01 -42.37
CA LYS A 2 24.47 29.64 -42.22
C LYS A 2 24.36 28.17 -42.56
N LYS A 3 24.22 27.30 -41.55
CA LYS A 3 23.80 25.89 -41.59
C LYS A 3 24.31 25.25 -40.29
N ASN A 4 23.51 25.31 -39.22
CA ASN A 4 23.68 24.49 -38.01
C ASN A 4 22.45 24.54 -37.08
N LYS A 5 21.54 25.51 -37.30
CA LYS A 5 20.29 25.64 -36.52
C LYS A 5 19.33 24.45 -36.66
N SER A 6 19.33 23.75 -37.81
CA SER A 6 18.42 22.61 -38.08
C SER A 6 18.79 21.35 -37.28
N TYR A 7 20.09 21.05 -37.14
CA TYR A 7 20.56 19.88 -36.39
C TYR A 7 20.28 20.02 -34.88
N PHE A 8 20.41 21.23 -34.34
CA PHE A 8 20.08 21.50 -32.94
C PHE A 8 18.58 21.29 -32.65
N LEU A 9 17.69 21.67 -33.57
CA LEU A 9 16.25 21.45 -33.45
C LEU A 9 15.89 19.96 -33.50
N HIS A 10 16.52 19.19 -34.40
CA HIS A 10 16.30 17.74 -34.50
C HIS A 10 16.85 17.00 -33.28
N PHE A 11 17.97 17.46 -32.72
CA PHE A 11 18.52 16.93 -31.47
C PHE A 11 17.60 17.20 -30.27
N PHE A 12 17.00 18.39 -30.20
CA PHE A 12 16.03 18.74 -29.16
C PHE A 12 14.73 17.92 -29.28
N LEU A 13 14.24 17.71 -30.51
CA LEU A 13 13.09 16.83 -30.80
C LEU A 13 13.37 15.37 -30.45
N PHE A 14 14.58 14.88 -30.70
CA PHE A 14 15.02 13.52 -30.34
C PHE A 14 15.08 13.32 -28.81
N LEU A 15 15.55 14.33 -28.06
CA LEU A 15 15.54 14.32 -26.59
C LEU A 15 14.11 14.28 -26.02
N ILE A 16 13.17 15.00 -26.63
CA ILE A 16 11.74 14.94 -26.25
C ILE A 16 11.18 13.54 -26.52
N TYR A 17 11.52 12.92 -27.66
CA TYR A 17 11.07 11.57 -28.02
C TYR A 17 11.58 10.48 -27.06
N LEU A 18 12.80 10.64 -26.52
CA LEU A 18 13.35 9.75 -25.49
C LEU A 18 12.63 9.87 -24.15
N SER A 19 12.08 11.05 -23.83
CA SER A 19 11.38 11.29 -22.55
C SER A 19 10.00 10.64 -22.45
N VAL A 20 9.41 10.18 -23.56
CA VAL A 20 8.02 9.67 -23.60
C VAL A 20 7.91 8.14 -23.44
N ASN A 21 9.03 7.42 -23.34
CA ASN A 21 9.05 5.96 -23.23
C ASN A 21 9.19 5.46 -21.79
N THR A 22 8.36 5.95 -20.87
CA THR A 22 8.18 5.29 -19.58
C THR A 22 6.86 4.54 -19.61
N SER A 23 6.91 3.21 -19.79
CA SER A 23 5.76 2.35 -19.56
C SER A 23 5.42 2.42 -18.07
N ALA A 24 4.43 3.24 -17.71
CA ALA A 24 3.91 3.31 -16.36
C ALA A 24 3.04 2.07 -16.12
N PHE A 25 3.66 0.93 -15.83
CA PHE A 25 2.93 -0.24 -15.37
C PHE A 25 2.18 0.13 -14.10
N SER A 26 0.86 0.08 -14.19
CA SER A 26 -0.02 0.36 -13.08
C SER A 26 -0.54 -0.95 -12.54
N GLU A 27 0.02 -1.33 -11.41
CA GLU A 27 -0.29 -2.56 -10.71
C GLU A 27 -1.29 -2.27 -9.59
N ILE A 28 -2.45 -2.93 -9.62
CA ILE A 28 -3.38 -3.01 -8.50
C ILE A 28 -3.21 -4.38 -7.86
N MET A 29 -2.95 -4.41 -6.57
CA MET A 29 -2.85 -5.64 -5.78
C MET A 29 -4.01 -5.74 -4.81
N ILE A 30 -4.76 -6.84 -4.88
CA ILE A 30 -5.88 -7.12 -3.99
C ILE A 30 -5.52 -8.33 -3.12
N LEU A 31 -5.49 -8.11 -1.80
CA LEU A 31 -5.37 -9.16 -0.81
C LEU A 31 -6.73 -9.39 -0.15
N SER A 32 -7.28 -10.58 -0.30
CA SER A 32 -8.60 -10.93 0.25
C SER A 32 -8.57 -12.16 1.15
N LYS A 33 -9.68 -12.34 1.90
CA LYS A 33 -9.83 -13.41 2.91
C LYS A 33 -8.71 -13.36 3.96
N CYS A 34 -8.34 -12.16 4.42
CA CYS A 34 -7.23 -11.97 5.35
C CYS A 34 -7.60 -12.31 6.79
N LYS A 35 -6.94 -13.32 7.36
CA LYS A 35 -7.10 -13.75 8.74
C LYS A 35 -6.03 -13.08 9.62
N SER A 36 -6.48 -12.37 10.65
CA SER A 36 -5.59 -11.81 11.67
C SER A 36 -5.22 -12.86 12.72
N LEU A 37 -4.03 -12.71 13.32
CA LEU A 37 -3.61 -13.55 14.43
C LEU A 37 -4.33 -13.20 15.75
N LYS A 38 -4.82 -11.97 15.89
CA LYS A 38 -5.41 -11.46 17.14
C LYS A 38 -6.93 -11.27 17.07
N ASP A 39 -7.44 -10.93 15.89
CA ASP A 39 -8.79 -10.39 15.72
C ASP A 39 -9.63 -11.21 14.74
N GLY A 40 -10.92 -11.30 15.03
CA GLY A 40 -11.89 -11.99 14.19
C GLY A 40 -12.57 -11.04 13.19
N PHE A 41 -12.61 -11.46 11.93
CA PHE A 41 -13.23 -10.70 10.83
C PHE A 41 -14.17 -11.59 10.02
N ILE A 42 -15.33 -11.03 9.67
CA ILE A 42 -16.19 -11.58 8.62
C ILE A 42 -15.59 -11.23 7.24
N LYS A 43 -15.08 -10.00 7.12
CA LYS A 43 -14.41 -9.49 5.92
C LYS A 43 -13.18 -8.68 6.33
N ASN A 44 -12.08 -8.85 5.61
CA ASN A 44 -10.85 -8.08 5.80
C ASN A 44 -10.05 -8.18 4.50
N GLU A 45 -10.05 -7.09 3.75
CA GLU A 45 -9.50 -7.01 2.40
C GLU A 45 -8.69 -5.72 2.26
N TYR A 46 -7.63 -5.80 1.47
CA TYR A 46 -6.72 -4.70 1.18
C TYR A 46 -6.60 -4.56 -0.33
N THR A 47 -6.74 -3.36 -0.83
CA THR A 47 -6.52 -3.01 -2.23
C THR A 47 -5.42 -1.96 -2.26
N LEU A 48 -4.29 -2.29 -2.89
CA LEU A 48 -3.17 -1.39 -3.09
C LEU A 48 -3.17 -0.97 -4.56
N ASP A 49 -3.32 0.32 -4.81
CA ASP A 49 -3.18 0.96 -6.11
C ASP A 49 -1.79 1.61 -6.15
N LEU A 50 -0.81 0.91 -6.76
CA LEU A 50 0.59 1.37 -6.77
C LEU A 50 0.76 2.64 -7.60
N LYS A 51 -0.04 2.81 -8.66
CA LYS A 51 -0.03 4.02 -9.50
C LYS A 51 -0.51 5.25 -8.75
N LYS A 52 -1.54 5.12 -7.92
CA LYS A 52 -2.02 6.22 -7.07
C LYS A 52 -1.29 6.33 -5.74
N SER A 53 -0.37 5.40 -5.45
CA SER A 53 0.30 5.32 -4.16
C SER A 53 -0.70 5.27 -2.99
N LEU A 54 -1.77 4.49 -3.16
CA LEU A 54 -2.91 4.43 -2.24
C LEU A 54 -3.23 3.00 -1.81
N MET A 55 -3.58 2.81 -0.56
CA MET A 55 -4.16 1.57 -0.04
C MET A 55 -5.52 1.83 0.58
N ILE A 56 -6.49 0.98 0.23
CA ILE A 56 -7.82 0.96 0.84
C ILE A 56 -7.99 -0.39 1.54
N ARG A 57 -8.33 -0.35 2.82
CA ARG A 57 -8.71 -1.52 3.60
C ARG A 57 -10.20 -1.49 3.89
N ASN A 58 -10.89 -2.55 3.51
CA ASN A 58 -12.30 -2.75 3.85
C ASN A 58 -12.42 -3.91 4.83
N TYR A 59 -13.05 -3.68 5.99
CA TYR A 59 -13.22 -4.73 6.98
C TYR A 59 -14.59 -4.71 7.64
N ILE A 60 -15.00 -5.90 8.10
CA ILE A 60 -16.17 -6.16 8.93
C ILE A 60 -15.72 -7.07 10.07
N TYR A 61 -15.75 -6.56 11.30
CA TYR A 61 -15.46 -7.35 12.49
C TYR A 61 -16.52 -8.43 12.73
N ASP A 62 -16.09 -9.57 13.29
CA ASP A 62 -17.04 -10.49 13.90
C ASP A 62 -17.67 -9.89 15.16
N ASN A 63 -18.77 -10.48 15.63
CA ASN A 63 -19.50 -9.94 16.78
C ASN A 63 -18.66 -9.96 18.07
N LYS A 64 -17.77 -10.95 18.23
CA LYS A 64 -16.93 -11.12 19.41
C LYS A 64 -15.91 -9.98 19.51
N THR A 65 -15.20 -9.72 18.42
CA THR A 65 -14.15 -8.70 18.29
C THR A 65 -14.75 -7.30 18.35
N TYR A 66 -15.87 -7.06 17.65
CA TYR A 66 -16.56 -5.78 17.70
C TYR A 66 -17.01 -5.43 19.13
N LYS A 67 -17.65 -6.37 19.84
CA LYS A 67 -18.07 -6.14 21.23
C LYS A 67 -16.88 -5.85 22.15
N LYS A 68 -15.77 -6.60 21.99
CA LYS A 68 -14.55 -6.39 22.77
C LYS A 68 -14.03 -4.95 22.62
N TYR A 69 -13.91 -4.46 21.38
CA TYR A 69 -13.39 -3.10 21.15
C TYR A 69 -14.38 -2.00 21.50
N ARG A 70 -15.68 -2.23 21.32
CA ARG A 70 -16.72 -1.23 21.64
C ARG A 70 -16.78 -0.89 23.13
N VAL A 71 -16.32 -1.78 24.00
CA VAL A 71 -16.22 -1.53 25.44
C VAL A 71 -15.15 -0.47 25.74
N THR A 72 -14.05 -0.47 25.00
CA THR A 72 -12.92 0.46 25.22
C THR A 72 -13.00 1.71 24.36
N ASP A 73 -13.61 1.61 23.18
CA ASP A 73 -13.70 2.69 22.21
C ASP A 73 -15.12 2.76 21.61
N LEU A 74 -15.86 3.81 21.93
CA LEU A 74 -17.23 4.03 21.44
C LEU A 74 -17.28 4.47 19.97
N SER A 75 -16.17 4.96 19.41
CA SER A 75 -16.09 5.39 18.01
C SER A 75 -15.92 4.22 17.04
N ILE A 76 -15.62 3.02 17.57
CA ILE A 76 -15.39 1.84 16.74
C ILE A 76 -16.63 1.49 15.92
N LYS A 77 -16.42 1.30 14.62
CA LYS A 77 -17.45 0.83 13.70
C LYS A 77 -17.26 -0.66 13.46
N LYS A 78 -18.37 -1.40 13.36
CA LYS A 78 -18.33 -2.84 13.04
C LYS A 78 -17.82 -3.07 11.62
N GLU A 79 -18.25 -2.22 10.70
CA GLU A 79 -17.86 -2.18 9.30
C GLU A 79 -17.25 -0.82 8.99
N ASN A 80 -16.09 -0.80 8.34
CA ASN A 80 -15.42 0.44 7.99
C ASN A 80 -14.50 0.27 6.77
N SER A 81 -14.18 1.40 6.16
CA SER A 81 -13.15 1.53 5.13
C SER A 81 -12.08 2.49 5.61
N ILE A 82 -10.80 2.12 5.44
CA ILE A 82 -9.65 2.96 5.81
C ILE A 82 -8.80 3.16 4.57
N GLU A 83 -8.49 4.41 4.28
CA GLU A 83 -7.60 4.82 3.20
C GLU A 83 -6.27 5.32 3.78
N ARG A 84 -5.16 4.93 3.16
CA ARG A 84 -3.81 5.36 3.54
C ARG A 84 -2.94 5.51 2.31
N PHE A 85 -1.98 6.43 2.38
CA PHE A 85 -0.93 6.49 1.38
C PHE A 85 0.05 5.33 1.56
N ILE A 86 0.62 4.88 0.46
CA ILE A 86 1.69 3.88 0.42
C ILE A 86 2.89 4.38 -0.36
N TYR A 87 4.05 3.84 -0.04
CA TYR A 87 5.28 4.09 -0.77
C TYR A 87 6.13 2.83 -0.80
N GLU A 88 7.01 2.72 -1.79
CA GLU A 88 7.94 1.60 -1.92
C GLU A 88 9.24 1.94 -1.19
N GLU A 89 9.71 1.01 -0.35
CA GLU A 89 10.99 1.08 0.36
C GLU A 89 11.67 -0.28 0.18
N GLU A 90 12.75 -0.31 -0.60
CA GLU A 90 13.47 -1.54 -0.99
C GLU A 90 12.53 -2.54 -1.70
N GLU A 91 12.27 -3.71 -1.10
CA GLU A 91 11.38 -4.74 -1.63
C GLU A 91 9.97 -4.72 -1.00
N PHE A 92 9.69 -3.73 -0.15
CA PHE A 92 8.45 -3.62 0.60
C PHE A 92 7.61 -2.42 0.17
N ILE A 93 6.30 -2.57 0.28
CA ILE A 93 5.34 -1.48 0.18
C ILE A 93 4.89 -1.16 1.60
N LEU A 94 5.10 0.08 2.03
CA LEU A 94 4.77 0.55 3.39
C LEU A 94 3.63 1.55 3.34
N THR A 95 2.77 1.55 4.36
CA THR A 95 1.82 2.65 4.55
C THR A 95 2.47 3.85 5.19
N ASP A 96 1.78 4.99 5.16
CA ASP A 96 2.03 6.10 6.06
C ASP A 96 2.22 5.69 7.54
N LYS A 97 3.01 6.49 8.26
CA LYS A 97 3.31 6.29 9.67
C LYS A 97 2.12 6.74 10.50
N VAL A 98 1.57 5.84 11.30
CA VAL A 98 0.47 6.15 12.22
C VAL A 98 0.99 6.12 13.65
N GLY A 99 0.97 7.29 14.30
CA GLY A 99 1.48 7.50 15.65
C GLY A 99 2.31 8.77 15.74
N TYR A 100 3.24 8.79 16.69
CA TYR A 100 4.15 9.90 16.92
C TYR A 100 5.53 9.58 16.32
N PRO A 101 6.37 10.60 16.04
CA PRO A 101 7.71 10.38 15.49
C PRO A 101 8.56 9.40 16.30
N GLN A 102 8.42 9.39 17.64
CA GLN A 102 9.12 8.48 18.54
C GLN A 102 8.48 7.08 18.63
N PHE A 103 7.19 6.95 18.32
CA PHE A 103 6.48 5.68 18.36
C PHE A 103 5.37 5.62 17.29
N PHE A 104 5.61 4.87 16.22
CA PHE A 104 4.66 4.75 15.12
C PHE A 104 4.54 3.31 14.63
N THR A 105 3.45 3.06 13.90
CA THR A 105 3.20 1.79 13.23
C THR A 105 2.98 2.00 11.74
N GLN A 106 3.39 1.03 10.94
CA GLN A 106 3.18 0.97 9.50
C GLN A 106 2.80 -0.46 9.11
N LEU A 107 1.88 -0.59 8.16
CA LEU A 107 1.66 -1.87 7.50
C LEU A 107 2.77 -2.07 6.46
N MET A 108 3.25 -3.31 6.37
CA MET A 108 4.31 -3.70 5.46
C MET A 108 3.85 -4.87 4.61
N PHE A 109 3.87 -4.66 3.31
CA PHE A 109 3.47 -5.60 2.29
C PHE A 109 4.67 -5.96 1.42
N LYS A 110 4.64 -7.14 0.82
CA LYS A 110 5.59 -7.56 -0.22
C LYS A 110 4.79 -7.93 -1.46
N LYS A 111 5.29 -7.57 -2.65
CA LYS A 111 4.61 -7.92 -3.89
C LYS A 111 4.39 -9.44 -3.98
N ASN A 112 3.21 -9.86 -4.45
CA ASN A 112 2.82 -11.28 -4.56
C ASN A 112 2.83 -12.08 -3.24
N SER A 113 2.87 -11.44 -2.08
CA SER A 113 2.87 -12.13 -0.79
C SER A 113 1.50 -12.07 -0.12
N PRO A 114 0.96 -13.20 0.39
CA PRO A 114 -0.25 -13.21 1.20
C PRO A 114 -0.01 -12.72 2.63
N ILE A 115 1.24 -12.47 3.03
CA ILE A 115 1.60 -12.12 4.39
C ILE A 115 1.61 -10.60 4.53
N ILE A 116 0.86 -10.12 5.53
CA ILE A 116 0.87 -8.71 5.92
C ILE A 116 1.59 -8.62 7.26
N ASN A 117 2.65 -7.81 7.29
CA ASN A 117 3.39 -7.51 8.50
C ASN A 117 3.03 -6.13 9.02
N ILE A 118 3.30 -5.90 10.30
CA ILE A 118 3.26 -4.58 10.92
C ILE A 118 4.66 -4.25 11.43
N LYS A 119 5.17 -3.10 11.00
CA LYS A 119 6.41 -2.50 11.50
C LYS A 119 6.01 -1.52 12.59
N THR A 120 6.44 -1.79 13.81
CA THR A 120 6.30 -0.89 14.96
C THR A 120 7.67 -0.33 15.27
N VAL A 121 7.80 0.98 15.40
CA VAL A 121 9.06 1.62 15.81
C VAL A 121 8.81 2.27 17.16
N ILE A 122 9.69 2.06 18.13
CA ILE A 122 9.67 2.73 19.44
C ILE A 122 11.09 3.19 19.73
N ASN A 123 11.30 4.49 19.96
CA ASN A 123 12.62 5.06 20.26
C ASN A 123 13.70 4.65 19.24
N ASN A 124 13.37 4.70 17.95
CA ASN A 124 14.20 4.27 16.82
C ASN A 124 14.51 2.77 16.75
N GLU A 125 13.93 1.94 17.60
CA GLU A 125 14.04 0.47 17.51
C GLU A 125 12.86 -0.10 16.71
N PRO A 126 13.10 -0.66 15.50
CA PRO A 126 12.06 -1.28 14.70
C PRO A 126 11.82 -2.72 15.12
N ALA A 127 10.55 -3.08 15.30
CA ALA A 127 10.08 -4.44 15.48
C ALA A 127 9.08 -4.78 14.36
N ILE A 128 9.33 -5.91 13.68
CA ILE A 128 8.46 -6.41 12.62
C ILE A 128 7.76 -7.66 13.14
N SER A 129 6.44 -7.68 13.03
CA SER A 129 5.64 -8.84 13.41
C SER A 129 4.59 -9.15 12.36
N LYS A 130 4.20 -10.41 12.26
CA LYS A 130 3.15 -10.86 11.35
C LYS A 130 1.78 -10.41 11.88
N LEU A 131 1.04 -9.67 11.07
CA LEU A 131 -0.29 -9.17 11.44
C LEU A 131 -1.40 -10.09 10.93
N SER A 132 -1.32 -10.48 9.66
CA SER A 132 -2.37 -11.25 8.99
C SER A 132 -1.82 -12.13 7.87
N THR A 133 -2.57 -13.17 7.52
CA THR A 133 -2.33 -13.99 6.33
C THR A 133 -3.59 -13.98 5.47
N CYS A 134 -3.44 -13.67 4.19
CA CYS A 134 -4.52 -13.62 3.22
C CYS A 134 -4.63 -14.93 2.45
N GLY A 135 -5.86 -15.35 2.15
CA GLY A 135 -6.12 -16.59 1.43
C GLY A 135 -5.96 -16.44 -0.08
N LYS A 136 -5.99 -15.21 -0.59
CA LYS A 136 -5.90 -14.91 -2.03
C LYS A 136 -5.16 -13.59 -2.23
N VAL A 137 -4.30 -13.56 -3.24
CA VAL A 137 -3.62 -12.36 -3.75
C VAL A 137 -3.89 -12.31 -5.25
N GLU A 138 -4.42 -11.18 -5.72
CA GLU A 138 -4.69 -10.92 -7.13
C GLU A 138 -3.92 -9.68 -7.55
N ILE A 139 -3.25 -9.75 -8.69
CA ILE A 139 -2.55 -8.61 -9.29
C ILE A 139 -3.19 -8.33 -10.63
N TYR A 140 -3.49 -7.06 -10.85
CA TYR A 140 -3.99 -6.54 -12.11
C TYR A 140 -2.99 -5.53 -12.63
N GLU A 141 -2.40 -5.82 -13.78
CA GLU A 141 -1.62 -4.85 -14.54
C GLU A 141 -2.58 -4.16 -15.51
N SER A 142 -2.68 -2.84 -15.43
CA SER A 142 -3.33 -2.08 -16.50
C SER A 142 -2.30 -1.79 -17.59
N GLU A 143 -2.55 -2.26 -18.80
CA GLU A 143 -1.86 -1.79 -19.99
C GLU A 143 -2.06 -0.27 -20.11
N SER A 144 -0.96 0.48 -20.29
CA SER A 144 -0.95 1.92 -20.54
C SER A 144 -0.63 2.21 -21.99
#